data_AF-A0A336NAP4-F1
#
_entry.id   AF-A0A336NAP4-F1
#
_cell.length_a   1.000
_cell.length_b   1.000
_cell.length_c   1.000
_cell.angle_alpha   90.00
_cell.angle_beta   90.00
_cell.angle_gamma   90.00
#
_symmetry.space_group_name_H-M   'P 1'
#
loop_
_entity.id
_entity.type
_entity.pdbx_description
1 polymer ?
#
loop_
_entity_poly.entity_id
_entity_poly.type
_entity_poly.pdbx_seq_one_letter_code
_entity_poly.pdbx_strand_id
1 'polypeptide(L)'
;MPEDDLIRKIFVLRKRATHELTKEGRRFYICSLSTKTIVYKGLFTSDQLWAYYTDLMNPKFDTYLALVHTRFSTNTFPSWERAHPLRVLAHNGEINTLRGNVNLMKAREGVMKSDIFGSDLKKLYPVVEPNLSDSGSCDCVLEFLTVASGRNLPESVMTMVPEAWQNDKTMSQEKRDFYNFAACTMEPWDGPALISFTDGRYIGAILDRNGLRPSRFYVTRDNLLIMASEVGVYDVDPKDVILKSRLKPGRMLLVDTQEKALIQDVELKSKIARSRPHGEWLKGQIMMEDLRHADLLAKHLPLAGVHGEVIKSHKQGILDPRLSMFGYTTEHIHMILLPMIKNKKEALGSMGNDAPLACLSRFQPLPYEYFKQLFAQV
;
A
#
# COMPACT_ATOMS: atom_id res chain seq x y z
N MET A 1 15.72 26.75 -15.68
CA MET A 1 15.22 26.06 -14.47
C MET A 1 15.56 24.59 -14.62
N PRO A 2 16.22 23.96 -13.65
CA PRO A 2 16.46 22.51 -13.65
C PRO A 2 15.16 21.73 -13.86
N GLU A 3 15.21 20.58 -14.53
CA GLU A 3 14.03 19.77 -14.85
C GLU A 3 13.26 19.37 -13.56
N ASP A 4 13.98 18.94 -12.53
CA ASP A 4 13.37 18.56 -11.25
C ASP A 4 12.62 19.71 -10.58
N ASP A 5 13.11 20.94 -10.71
CA ASP A 5 12.44 22.13 -10.16
C ASP A 5 11.16 22.44 -10.92
N LEU A 6 11.14 22.23 -12.24
CA LEU A 6 9.92 22.35 -13.04
C LEU A 6 8.89 21.31 -12.60
N ILE A 7 9.30 20.05 -12.46
CA ILE A 7 8.43 18.94 -12.03
C ILE A 7 7.83 19.25 -10.66
N ARG A 8 8.63 19.71 -9.69
CA ARG A 8 8.16 20.08 -8.35
C ARG A 8 7.17 21.25 -8.38
N LYS A 9 7.44 22.28 -9.19
CA LYS A 9 6.50 23.42 -9.34
C LYS A 9 5.19 22.99 -9.99
N ILE A 10 5.24 22.13 -11.01
CA ILE A 10 4.05 21.54 -11.65
C ILE A 10 3.26 20.70 -10.63
N PHE A 11 3.95 19.92 -9.79
CA PHE A 11 3.32 19.14 -8.73
C PHE A 11 2.57 20.02 -7.72
N VAL A 12 3.22 21.08 -7.22
CA VAL A 12 2.57 22.07 -6.33
C VAL A 12 1.37 22.72 -7.00
N LEU A 13 1.51 23.14 -8.26
CA LEU A 13 0.44 23.76 -9.03
C LEU A 13 -0.76 22.82 -9.15
N ARG A 14 -0.54 21.54 -9.50
CA ARG A 14 -1.61 20.55 -9.67
C ARG A 14 -2.30 20.22 -8.34
N LYS A 15 -1.54 20.07 -7.25
CA LYS A 15 -2.10 19.85 -5.91
C LYS A 15 -2.96 21.04 -5.48
N ARG A 16 -2.42 22.25 -5.57
CA ARG A 16 -3.14 23.49 -5.24
C ARG A 16 -4.39 23.68 -6.09
N ALA A 17 -4.30 23.48 -7.40
CA ALA A 17 -5.46 23.57 -8.30
C ALA A 17 -6.54 22.56 -7.92
N THR A 18 -6.16 21.33 -7.59
CA THR A 18 -7.11 20.29 -7.16
C THR A 18 -7.78 20.67 -5.84
N HIS A 19 -7.04 21.22 -4.88
CA HIS A 19 -7.59 21.65 -3.58
C HIS A 19 -8.48 22.89 -3.67
N GLU A 20 -8.13 23.87 -4.50
CA GLU A 20 -8.83 25.17 -4.56
C GLU A 20 -10.00 25.19 -5.56
N LEU A 21 -9.91 24.45 -6.67
CA LEU A 21 -10.92 24.49 -7.74
C LEU A 21 -12.02 23.44 -7.57
N THR A 22 -11.73 22.35 -6.85
CA THR A 22 -12.75 21.33 -6.54
C THR A 22 -13.64 21.86 -5.43
N LYS A 23 -14.89 22.16 -5.76
CA LYS A 23 -15.90 22.67 -4.83
C LYS A 23 -17.20 21.92 -5.05
N GLU A 24 -18.10 21.96 -4.08
CA GLU A 24 -19.45 21.40 -4.26
C GLU A 24 -20.11 21.99 -5.52
N GLY A 25 -20.66 21.11 -6.37
CA GLY A 25 -21.25 21.48 -7.65
C GLY A 25 -20.26 21.74 -8.79
N ARG A 26 -18.94 21.76 -8.54
CA ARG A 26 -17.91 21.97 -9.58
C ARG A 26 -16.94 20.80 -9.66
N ARG A 27 -16.97 20.07 -10.77
CA ARG A 27 -15.99 19.02 -11.08
C ARG A 27 -14.76 19.64 -11.75
N PHE A 28 -13.59 19.34 -11.20
CA PHE A 28 -12.30 19.72 -11.77
C PHE A 28 -11.32 18.57 -11.58
N TYR A 29 -10.64 18.18 -12.65
CA TYR A 29 -9.66 17.09 -12.58
C TYR A 29 -8.60 17.26 -13.65
N ILE A 30 -7.33 17.13 -13.25
CA ILE A 30 -6.18 17.10 -14.15
C ILE A 30 -5.72 15.64 -14.30
N CYS A 31 -5.93 15.06 -15.48
CA CYS A 31 -5.50 13.70 -15.82
C CYS A 31 -3.98 13.55 -15.76
N SER A 32 -3.28 14.47 -16.41
CA SER A 32 -1.83 14.54 -16.42
C SER A 32 -1.41 15.99 -16.64
N LEU A 33 -0.36 16.42 -15.95
CA LEU A 33 0.34 17.67 -16.23
C LEU A 33 1.82 17.38 -15.97
N SER A 34 2.53 17.04 -17.05
CA SER A 34 3.90 16.52 -17.01
C SER A 34 4.58 16.84 -18.34
N THR A 35 5.91 16.96 -18.32
CA THR A 35 6.72 17.11 -19.53
C THR A 35 7.07 15.76 -20.17
N LYS A 36 6.85 14.65 -19.45
CA LYS A 36 7.27 13.30 -19.85
C LYS A 36 6.11 12.36 -20.18
N THR A 37 4.93 12.61 -19.61
CA THR A 37 3.79 11.69 -19.70
C THR A 37 2.50 12.45 -19.96
N ILE A 38 1.62 11.84 -20.76
CA ILE A 38 0.27 12.32 -21.04
C ILE A 38 -0.73 11.18 -20.91
N VAL A 39 -1.89 11.45 -20.32
CA VAL A 39 -2.93 10.44 -20.06
C VAL A 39 -4.20 10.79 -20.84
N TYR A 40 -4.56 9.91 -21.78
CA TYR A 40 -5.84 9.89 -22.47
C TYR A 40 -6.75 8.85 -21.81
N LYS A 41 -7.83 9.30 -21.17
CA LYS A 41 -8.77 8.41 -20.45
C LYS A 41 -10.18 8.95 -20.49
N GLY A 42 -11.16 8.06 -20.39
CA GLY A 42 -12.56 8.47 -20.36
C GLY A 42 -13.52 7.31 -20.11
N LEU A 43 -14.80 7.60 -20.32
CA LEU A 43 -15.90 6.66 -20.14
C LEU A 43 -16.36 6.09 -21.48
N PHE A 44 -15.55 5.21 -22.02
CA PHE A 44 -15.81 4.56 -23.30
C PHE A 44 -15.20 3.16 -23.31
N THR A 45 -15.65 2.30 -24.22
CA THR A 45 -15.04 0.98 -24.41
C THR A 45 -13.66 1.12 -25.05
N SER A 46 -12.83 0.09 -24.94
CA SER A 46 -11.46 0.11 -25.50
C SER A 46 -11.43 0.44 -27.00
N ASP A 47 -12.40 -0.06 -27.77
CA ASP A 47 -12.46 0.18 -29.22
C ASP A 47 -12.82 1.63 -29.56
N GLN A 48 -13.56 2.31 -28.69
CA GLN A 48 -13.97 3.69 -28.87
C GLN A 48 -12.86 4.71 -28.61
N LEU A 49 -11.75 4.31 -27.97
CA LEU A 49 -10.62 5.19 -27.64
C LEU A 49 -10.11 5.96 -28.86
N TRP A 50 -9.90 5.24 -29.97
CA TRP A 50 -9.36 5.79 -31.22
C TRP A 50 -10.30 6.79 -31.90
N ALA A 51 -11.60 6.53 -31.84
CA ALA A 51 -12.62 7.42 -32.40
C ALA A 51 -12.84 8.66 -31.54
N TYR A 52 -12.69 8.53 -30.21
CA TYR A 52 -12.89 9.63 -29.26
C TYR A 52 -11.68 10.58 -29.22
N TYR A 53 -10.46 10.03 -29.22
CA TYR A 53 -9.21 10.81 -29.22
C TYR A 53 -8.45 10.63 -30.53
N THR A 54 -8.81 11.44 -31.53
CA THR A 54 -8.19 11.42 -32.86
C THR A 54 -6.70 11.74 -32.85
N ASP A 55 -6.20 12.38 -31.80
CA ASP A 55 -4.77 12.63 -31.59
C ASP A 55 -3.95 11.33 -31.59
N LEU A 56 -4.52 10.23 -31.06
CA LEU A 56 -3.86 8.92 -31.00
C LEU A 56 -3.73 8.26 -32.38
N MET A 57 -4.55 8.67 -33.35
CA MET A 57 -4.44 8.20 -34.73
C MET A 57 -3.43 9.01 -35.55
N ASN A 58 -2.89 10.10 -35.01
CA ASN A 58 -1.95 10.93 -35.72
C ASN A 58 -0.58 10.22 -35.82
N PRO A 59 0.01 10.05 -37.01
CA PRO A 59 1.33 9.44 -37.16
C PRO A 59 2.47 10.18 -36.45
N LYS A 60 2.25 11.45 -36.05
CA LYS A 60 3.20 12.22 -35.22
C LYS A 60 3.12 11.88 -33.73
N PHE A 61 2.11 11.14 -33.30
CA PHE A 61 1.94 10.69 -31.93
C PHE A 61 2.80 9.45 -31.71
N ASP A 62 4.09 9.68 -31.47
CA ASP A 62 5.08 8.62 -31.26
C ASP A 62 5.45 8.51 -29.77
N THR A 63 5.73 7.29 -29.31
CA THR A 63 6.09 7.03 -27.91
C THR A 63 6.93 5.76 -27.78
N TYR A 64 7.85 5.76 -26.82
CA TYR A 64 8.64 4.59 -26.44
C TYR A 64 8.00 3.78 -25.31
N LEU A 65 6.92 4.27 -24.69
CA LEU A 65 6.16 3.55 -23.66
C LEU A 65 4.66 3.77 -23.81
N ALA A 66 3.88 2.74 -23.43
CA ALA A 66 2.44 2.82 -23.37
C ALA A 66 1.93 2.03 -22.16
N LEU A 67 0.94 2.59 -21.46
CA LEU A 67 0.24 1.95 -20.36
C LEU A 67 -1.27 2.05 -20.61
N VAL A 68 -1.93 0.91 -20.72
CA VAL A 68 -3.37 0.84 -21.00
C VAL A 68 -4.06 0.11 -19.85
N HIS A 69 -5.27 0.55 -19.51
CA HIS A 69 -6.05 -0.06 -18.44
C HIS A 69 -7.54 -0.01 -18.72
N THR A 70 -8.23 -1.12 -18.53
CA THR A 70 -9.69 -1.22 -18.55
C THR A 70 -10.19 -1.51 -17.15
N ARG A 71 -11.15 -0.71 -16.67
CA ARG A 71 -11.66 -0.80 -15.30
C ARG A 71 -13.06 -1.42 -15.29
N PHE A 72 -13.24 -2.42 -14.43
CA PHE A 72 -14.57 -2.89 -14.03
C PHE A 72 -14.97 -2.20 -12.71
N SER A 73 -16.19 -1.65 -12.65
CA SER A 73 -16.67 -0.88 -11.49
C SER A 73 -17.91 -1.55 -10.92
N THR A 74 -17.97 -1.71 -9.61
CA THR A 74 -19.20 -2.12 -8.88
C THR A 74 -20.21 -0.97 -8.75
N ASN A 75 -19.84 0.24 -9.16
CA ASN A 75 -20.72 1.42 -9.16
C ASN A 75 -21.41 1.61 -10.51
N THR A 76 -22.71 1.91 -10.48
CA THR A 76 -23.52 2.25 -11.66
C THR A 76 -23.34 3.69 -12.14
N PHE A 77 -22.90 4.60 -11.27
CA PHE A 77 -22.64 5.99 -11.64
C PHE A 77 -21.24 6.17 -12.19
N PRO A 78 -21.10 6.60 -13.46
CA PRO A 78 -19.80 6.69 -14.08
C PRO A 78 -19.08 7.98 -13.67
N SER A 79 -17.76 7.89 -13.54
CA SER A 79 -16.89 8.99 -13.10
C SER A 79 -15.63 9.00 -13.94
N TRP A 80 -15.47 10.07 -14.74
CA TRP A 80 -14.35 10.27 -15.66
C TRP A 80 -13.00 10.29 -14.92
N GLU A 81 -12.95 10.96 -13.78
CA GLU A 81 -11.76 11.11 -12.95
C GLU A 81 -11.23 9.77 -12.41
N ARG A 82 -12.11 8.78 -12.23
CA ARG A 82 -11.80 7.43 -11.74
C ARG A 82 -11.37 6.45 -12.84
N ALA A 83 -11.42 6.84 -14.11
CA ALA A 83 -10.81 6.06 -15.17
C ALA A 83 -9.29 6.00 -14.97
N HIS A 84 -8.69 4.92 -15.46
CA HIS A 84 -7.24 4.71 -15.46
C HIS A 84 -6.68 4.86 -16.89
N PRO A 85 -5.36 5.05 -17.06
CA PRO A 85 -4.34 5.22 -16.02
C PRO A 85 -4.52 6.49 -15.16
N LEU A 86 -3.89 6.50 -13.99
CA LEU A 86 -3.75 7.69 -13.15
C LEU A 86 -2.43 8.40 -13.52
N ARG A 87 -1.86 9.23 -12.64
CA ARG A 87 -0.71 10.06 -13.03
C ARG A 87 0.58 9.25 -13.14
N VAL A 88 0.80 8.35 -12.19
CA VAL A 88 1.98 7.49 -12.12
C VAL A 88 1.61 6.00 -12.07
N LEU A 89 0.33 5.66 -11.88
CA LEU A 89 -0.11 4.29 -11.59
C LEU A 89 -1.33 3.83 -12.41
N ALA A 90 -1.34 2.56 -12.79
CA ALA A 90 -2.52 1.79 -13.12
C ALA A 90 -2.61 0.56 -12.21
N HIS A 91 -3.82 0.23 -11.75
CA HIS A 91 -4.00 -0.79 -10.73
C HIS A 91 -5.16 -1.72 -11.09
N ASN A 92 -4.84 -3.00 -11.23
CA ASN A 92 -5.82 -4.07 -11.31
C ASN A 92 -5.85 -4.76 -9.95
N GLY A 93 -6.91 -4.53 -9.19
CA GLY A 93 -6.95 -4.96 -7.80
C GLY A 93 -7.91 -4.16 -6.94
N GLU A 94 -7.79 -4.38 -5.63
CA GLU A 94 -8.51 -3.64 -4.59
C GLU A 94 -7.56 -3.50 -3.37
N ILE A 95 -7.40 -2.28 -2.84
CA ILE A 95 -6.57 -2.06 -1.65
C ILE A 95 -7.44 -2.18 -0.39
N ASN A 96 -7.29 -3.28 0.34
CA ASN A 96 -8.15 -3.59 1.49
C ASN A 96 -7.72 -2.88 2.78
N THR A 97 -6.50 -2.33 2.86
CA THR A 97 -6.01 -1.54 4.00
C THR A 97 -6.28 -0.03 3.87
N LEU A 98 -7.02 0.40 2.83
CA LEU A 98 -7.17 1.80 2.43
C LEU A 98 -7.47 2.76 3.59
N ARG A 99 -8.48 2.48 4.42
CA ARG A 99 -8.89 3.37 5.51
C ARG A 99 -7.75 3.61 6.50
N GLY A 100 -6.96 2.58 6.81
CA GLY A 100 -5.78 2.68 7.67
C GLY A 100 -4.72 3.56 7.02
N ASN A 101 -4.38 3.28 5.76
CA ASN A 101 -3.33 3.97 5.03
C ASN A 101 -3.62 5.47 4.87
N VAL A 102 -4.85 5.82 4.50
CA VAL A 102 -5.27 7.23 4.34
C VAL A 102 -5.20 7.97 5.68
N ASN A 103 -5.66 7.35 6.76
CA ASN A 103 -5.61 7.96 8.10
C ASN A 103 -4.17 8.16 8.59
N LEU A 104 -3.29 7.18 8.38
CA LEU A 104 -1.89 7.26 8.77
C LEU A 104 -1.14 8.29 7.92
N MET A 105 -1.45 8.40 6.62
CA MET A 105 -0.91 9.48 5.79
C MET A 105 -1.34 10.85 6.32
N LYS A 106 -2.63 11.03 6.66
CA LYS A 106 -3.13 12.26 7.27
C LYS A 106 -2.45 12.57 8.62
N ALA A 107 -2.17 11.56 9.44
CA ALA A 107 -1.44 11.75 10.69
C ALA A 107 -0.01 12.26 10.45
N ARG A 108 0.66 11.78 9.40
CA ARG A 108 2.02 12.22 9.03
C ARG A 108 2.09 13.67 8.59
N GLU A 109 1.03 14.21 7.96
CA GLU A 109 0.99 15.60 7.50
C GLU A 109 1.28 16.62 8.63
N GLY A 110 0.92 16.29 9.88
CA GLY A 110 1.15 17.15 11.04
C GLY A 110 2.60 17.26 11.50
N VAL A 111 3.45 16.27 11.20
CA VAL A 111 4.84 16.20 11.68
C VAL A 111 5.89 16.18 10.57
N MET A 112 5.46 16.00 9.32
CA MET A 112 6.37 15.88 8.19
C MET A 112 7.12 17.18 7.90
N LYS A 113 8.40 17.04 7.57
CA LYS A 113 9.29 18.11 7.13
C LYS A 113 9.98 17.69 5.84
N SER A 114 10.27 18.66 4.98
CA SER A 114 10.98 18.44 3.73
C SER A 114 11.91 19.62 3.47
N ASP A 115 13.20 19.34 3.29
CA ASP A 115 14.18 20.36 2.91
C ASP A 115 13.98 20.81 1.45
N ILE A 116 13.40 19.95 0.61
CA ILE A 116 13.13 20.21 -0.81
C ILE A 116 11.98 21.24 -0.96
N PHE A 117 10.91 21.08 -0.18
CA PHE A 117 9.72 21.91 -0.29
C PHE A 117 9.66 23.04 0.75
N GLY A 118 10.41 22.93 1.85
CA GLY A 118 10.40 23.92 2.92
C GLY A 118 8.98 24.28 3.38
N SER A 119 8.63 25.56 3.30
CA SER A 119 7.29 26.08 3.65
C SER A 119 6.19 25.67 2.66
N ASP A 120 6.54 25.36 1.41
CA ASP A 120 5.60 24.98 0.36
C ASP A 120 5.04 23.57 0.55
N LEU A 121 5.63 22.75 1.43
CA LEU A 121 5.14 21.41 1.75
C LEU A 121 3.66 21.43 2.18
N LYS A 122 3.24 22.44 2.95
CA LYS A 122 1.85 22.57 3.41
C LYS A 122 0.85 22.77 2.27
N LYS A 123 1.30 23.28 1.12
CA LYS A 123 0.46 23.45 -0.09
C LYS A 123 0.14 22.11 -0.75
N LEU A 124 0.84 21.03 -0.38
CA LEU A 124 0.61 19.69 -0.88
C LEU A 124 -0.47 18.94 -0.09
N TYR A 125 -0.95 19.51 1.02
CA TYR A 125 -1.92 18.86 1.91
C TYR A 125 -3.38 19.20 1.56
N PRO A 126 -4.31 18.25 1.65
CA PRO A 126 -4.08 16.84 1.99
C PRO A 126 -3.35 16.09 0.86
N VAL A 127 -2.42 15.20 1.23
CA VAL A 127 -1.66 14.36 0.29
C VAL A 127 -2.61 13.45 -0.47
N VAL A 128 -3.54 12.81 0.23
CA VAL A 128 -4.64 12.05 -0.37
C VAL A 128 -5.87 12.95 -0.45
N GLU A 129 -6.30 13.30 -1.65
CA GLU A 129 -7.54 14.05 -1.84
C GLU A 129 -8.77 13.24 -1.42
N PRO A 130 -9.82 13.90 -0.91
CA PRO A 130 -11.06 13.23 -0.54
C PRO A 130 -11.77 12.62 -1.77
N ASN A 131 -12.59 11.59 -1.53
CA ASN A 131 -13.50 10.97 -2.51
C ASN A 131 -12.83 10.28 -3.71
N LEU A 132 -11.52 10.03 -3.66
CA LEU A 132 -10.81 9.20 -4.63
C LEU A 132 -11.17 7.72 -4.50
N SER A 133 -10.89 6.93 -5.54
CA SER A 133 -10.86 5.48 -5.42
C SER A 133 -9.63 5.06 -4.61
N ASP A 134 -9.62 3.81 -4.17
CA ASP A 134 -8.48 3.16 -3.52
C ASP A 134 -7.16 3.37 -4.30
N SER A 135 -7.23 3.19 -5.60
CA SER A 135 -6.15 3.32 -6.56
C SER A 135 -5.75 4.78 -6.74
N GLY A 136 -6.72 5.69 -6.74
CA GLY A 136 -6.50 7.14 -6.73
C GLY A 136 -5.71 7.59 -5.50
N SER A 137 -6.10 7.09 -4.31
CA SER A 137 -5.37 7.37 -3.08
C SER A 137 -3.94 6.81 -3.12
N CYS A 138 -3.74 5.62 -3.69
CA CYS A 138 -2.43 5.01 -3.87
C CYS A 138 -1.54 5.84 -4.83
N ASP A 139 -2.06 6.26 -5.97
CA ASP A 139 -1.37 7.13 -6.94
C ASP A 139 -0.89 8.44 -6.29
N CYS A 140 -1.74 9.08 -5.48
CA CYS A 140 -1.38 10.32 -4.80
C CYS A 140 -0.22 10.15 -3.82
N VAL A 141 -0.18 9.04 -3.08
CA VAL A 141 0.93 8.75 -2.16
C VAL A 141 2.19 8.36 -2.91
N LEU A 142 2.08 7.55 -3.97
CA LEU A 142 3.23 7.15 -4.78
C LEU A 142 3.89 8.34 -5.48
N GLU A 143 3.08 9.21 -6.06
CA GLU A 143 3.54 10.45 -6.68
C GLU A 143 4.15 11.39 -5.64
N PHE A 144 3.52 11.51 -4.47
CA PHE A 144 4.06 12.30 -3.36
C PHE A 144 5.42 11.78 -2.91
N LEU A 145 5.59 10.48 -2.71
CA LEU A 145 6.89 9.91 -2.33
C LEU A 145 7.95 10.15 -3.41
N THR A 146 7.58 10.02 -4.68
CA THR A 146 8.53 10.18 -5.79
C THR A 146 8.97 11.63 -6.00
N VAL A 147 8.05 12.60 -5.83
CA VAL A 147 8.34 14.02 -6.08
C VAL A 147 8.77 14.78 -4.82
N ALA A 148 8.16 14.46 -3.67
CA ALA A 148 8.39 15.15 -2.40
C ALA A 148 9.58 14.63 -1.60
N SER A 149 10.13 13.48 -1.98
CA SER A 149 11.31 12.88 -1.35
C SER A 149 12.46 12.69 -2.34
N GLY A 150 13.63 12.32 -1.82
CA GLY A 150 14.79 11.95 -2.64
C GLY A 150 14.77 10.49 -3.13
N ARG A 151 13.61 9.82 -3.10
CA ARG A 151 13.48 8.42 -3.52
C ARG A 151 13.12 8.34 -4.99
N ASN A 152 13.69 7.37 -5.70
CA ASN A 152 13.25 7.06 -7.06
C ASN A 152 11.91 6.30 -7.03
N LEU A 153 11.28 6.19 -8.21
CA LEU A 153 9.99 5.51 -8.33
C LEU A 153 10.05 4.04 -7.85
N PRO A 154 11.05 3.21 -8.23
CA PRO A 154 11.16 1.84 -7.72
C PRO A 154 11.26 1.73 -6.20
N GLU A 155 12.04 2.60 -5.54
CA GLU A 155 12.16 2.62 -4.07
C GLU A 155 10.83 3.00 -3.41
N SER A 156 10.11 3.96 -3.98
CA SER A 156 8.79 4.38 -3.50
C SER A 156 7.77 3.25 -3.61
N VAL A 157 7.77 2.51 -4.73
CA VAL A 157 6.93 1.32 -4.91
C VAL A 157 7.30 0.21 -3.92
N MET A 158 8.59 -0.09 -3.72
CA MET A 158 9.04 -1.08 -2.73
C MET A 158 8.64 -0.72 -1.30
N THR A 159 8.57 0.58 -0.99
CA THR A 159 8.16 1.08 0.32
C THR A 159 6.65 0.89 0.53
N MET A 160 5.83 1.19 -0.48
CA MET A 160 4.37 1.07 -0.38
C MET A 160 3.88 -0.38 -0.49
N VAL A 161 4.49 -1.20 -1.35
CA VAL A 161 4.11 -2.60 -1.61
C VAL A 161 5.31 -3.51 -1.33
N PRO A 162 5.68 -3.71 -0.06
CA PRO A 162 6.83 -4.51 0.31
C PRO A 162 6.54 -6.01 0.15
N GLU A 163 7.61 -6.76 -0.17
CA GLU A 163 7.60 -8.23 -0.16
C GLU A 163 7.27 -8.80 1.23
N ALA A 164 6.83 -10.05 1.26
CA ALA A 164 6.74 -10.80 2.51
C ALA A 164 8.15 -11.13 3.03
N TRP A 165 8.67 -10.31 3.95
CA TRP A 165 10.07 -10.36 4.37
C TRP A 165 10.30 -11.00 5.75
N GLN A 166 9.31 -10.96 6.66
CA GLN A 166 9.52 -11.35 8.06
C GLN A 166 10.00 -12.81 8.20
N ASN A 167 9.38 -13.73 7.46
CA ASN A 167 9.65 -15.17 7.58
C ASN A 167 10.50 -15.76 6.44
N ASP A 168 11.00 -14.93 5.52
CA ASP A 168 11.78 -15.40 4.37
C ASP A 168 13.23 -15.66 4.77
N LYS A 169 13.62 -16.92 4.99
CA LYS A 169 15.00 -17.29 5.35
C LYS A 169 16.02 -17.12 4.22
N THR A 170 15.57 -16.96 2.98
CA THR A 170 16.43 -16.83 1.79
C THR A 170 16.77 -15.39 1.44
N MET A 171 16.10 -14.43 2.07
CA MET A 171 16.33 -13.00 1.86
C MET A 171 17.68 -12.56 2.43
N SER A 172 18.45 -11.79 1.66
CA SER A 172 19.71 -11.21 2.12
C SER A 172 19.48 -10.27 3.30
N GLN A 173 20.49 -10.14 4.17
CA GLN A 173 20.38 -9.31 5.37
C GLN A 173 20.11 -7.84 5.03
N GLU A 174 20.79 -7.30 4.01
CA GLU A 174 20.61 -5.89 3.63
C GLU A 174 19.18 -5.61 3.15
N LYS A 175 18.59 -6.55 2.40
CA LYS A 175 17.21 -6.44 1.92
C LYS A 175 16.20 -6.56 3.07
N ARG A 176 16.47 -7.44 4.04
CA ARG A 176 15.67 -7.54 5.28
C ARG A 176 15.74 -6.25 6.09
N ASP A 177 16.93 -5.68 6.24
CA ASP A 177 17.15 -4.43 6.97
C ASP A 177 16.41 -3.27 6.29
N PHE A 178 16.47 -3.18 4.96
CA PHE A 178 15.69 -2.20 4.21
C PHE A 178 14.18 -2.35 4.48
N TYR A 179 13.62 -3.55 4.38
CA TYR A 179 12.18 -3.74 4.60
C TYR A 179 11.74 -3.54 6.05
N ASN A 180 12.58 -3.89 7.01
CA ASN A 180 12.33 -3.59 8.42
C ASN A 180 12.30 -2.07 8.66
N PHE A 181 13.29 -1.34 8.13
CA PHE A 181 13.30 0.12 8.13
C PHE A 181 12.06 0.71 7.44
N ALA A 182 11.71 0.20 6.24
CA ALA A 182 10.54 0.67 5.49
C ALA A 182 9.25 0.47 6.30
N ALA A 183 9.09 -0.68 6.96
CA ALA A 183 7.94 -0.99 7.81
C ALA A 183 7.81 -0.05 9.03
N CYS A 184 8.91 0.49 9.55
CA CYS A 184 8.87 1.54 10.58
C CYS A 184 8.39 2.89 10.04
N THR A 185 8.54 3.14 8.74
CA THR A 185 8.20 4.43 8.12
C THR A 185 6.80 4.45 7.50
N MET A 186 6.39 3.35 6.86
CA MET A 186 5.15 3.25 6.09
C MET A 186 4.53 1.86 6.21
N GLU A 187 3.24 1.86 6.49
CA GLU A 187 2.40 0.67 6.44
C GLU A 187 2.22 0.19 4.98
N PRO A 188 2.13 -1.14 4.75
CA PRO A 188 1.85 -1.68 3.43
C PRO A 188 0.47 -1.26 2.89
N TRP A 189 0.45 -0.85 1.63
CA TRP A 189 -0.78 -0.73 0.84
C TRP A 189 -1.15 -2.11 0.31
N ASP A 190 -1.87 -2.87 1.13
CA ASP A 190 -2.13 -4.29 0.95
C ASP A 190 -3.49 -4.55 0.29
N GLY A 191 -3.65 -5.76 -0.25
CA GLY A 191 -4.80 -6.20 -1.03
C GLY A 191 -4.38 -6.86 -2.35
N PRO A 192 -5.30 -7.55 -3.05
CA PRO A 192 -4.99 -8.11 -4.36
C PRO A 192 -4.61 -7.00 -5.32
N ALA A 193 -3.38 -6.98 -5.84
CA ALA A 193 -2.91 -5.86 -6.64
C ALA A 193 -1.91 -6.30 -7.73
N LEU A 194 -2.19 -5.91 -8.96
CA LEU A 194 -1.19 -5.71 -10.01
C LEU A 194 -1.09 -4.21 -10.25
N ILE A 195 0.03 -3.63 -9.81
CA ILE A 195 0.31 -2.20 -9.98
C ILE A 195 1.32 -2.05 -11.10
N SER A 196 0.91 -1.38 -12.17
CA SER A 196 1.81 -0.90 -13.21
C SER A 196 2.08 0.58 -12.99
N PHE A 197 3.32 1.03 -13.14
CA PHE A 197 3.71 2.38 -12.78
C PHE A 197 4.73 2.98 -13.74
N THR A 198 4.75 4.31 -13.84
CA THR A 198 5.74 5.04 -14.63
C THR A 198 5.91 6.50 -14.18
N ASP A 199 7.13 7.01 -14.29
CA ASP A 199 7.47 8.46 -14.19
C ASP A 199 7.96 9.02 -15.54
N GLY A 200 7.81 8.26 -16.62
CA GLY A 200 8.36 8.55 -17.95
C GLY A 200 9.77 7.99 -18.19
N ARG A 201 10.61 7.83 -17.15
CA ARG A 201 11.90 7.13 -17.27
C ARG A 201 11.74 5.65 -16.99
N TYR A 202 11.17 5.34 -15.84
CA TYR A 202 10.90 3.99 -15.42
C TYR A 202 9.51 3.59 -15.88
N ILE A 203 9.36 2.40 -16.41
CA ILE A 203 8.07 1.73 -16.57
C ILE A 203 8.18 0.33 -15.98
N GLY A 204 7.24 -0.04 -15.13
CA GLY A 204 7.33 -1.28 -14.41
C GLY A 204 6.00 -1.78 -13.89
N ALA A 205 6.06 -2.96 -13.30
CA ALA A 205 4.94 -3.56 -12.61
C ALA A 205 5.40 -4.35 -11.38
N ILE A 206 4.56 -4.34 -10.35
CA ILE A 206 4.72 -5.13 -9.14
C ILE A 206 3.42 -5.84 -8.81
N LEU A 207 3.53 -7.04 -8.27
CA LEU A 207 2.42 -7.75 -7.65
C LEU A 207 2.40 -7.52 -6.15
N ASP A 208 1.21 -7.61 -5.57
CA ASP A 208 1.06 -7.72 -4.12
C ASP A 208 1.90 -8.89 -3.56
N ARG A 209 2.12 -8.86 -2.25
CA ARG A 209 2.93 -9.85 -1.53
C ARG A 209 2.50 -11.30 -1.72
N ASN A 210 1.23 -11.54 -2.02
CA ASN A 210 0.66 -12.87 -2.22
C ASN A 210 0.52 -13.21 -3.72
N GLY A 211 0.66 -12.23 -4.62
CA GLY A 211 0.52 -12.36 -6.07
C GLY A 211 -0.88 -12.81 -6.47
N LEU A 212 -1.90 -12.12 -5.98
CA LEU A 212 -3.30 -12.47 -6.15
C LEU A 212 -3.86 -12.08 -7.54
N ARG A 213 -3.07 -11.38 -8.35
CA ARG A 213 -3.43 -10.96 -9.71
C ARG A 213 -2.48 -11.55 -10.75
N PRO A 214 -2.99 -11.95 -11.94
CA PRO A 214 -2.14 -12.49 -12.99
C PRO A 214 -1.39 -11.37 -13.70
N SER A 215 -0.12 -11.61 -14.02
CA SER A 215 0.69 -10.76 -14.89
C SER A 215 1.68 -11.60 -15.67
N ARG A 216 1.68 -11.43 -17.00
CA ARG A 216 2.52 -12.16 -17.94
C ARG A 216 3.20 -11.18 -18.87
N PHE A 217 4.44 -11.49 -19.24
CA PHE A 217 5.19 -10.63 -20.14
C PHE A 217 6.04 -11.43 -21.12
N TYR A 218 6.35 -10.80 -22.24
CA TYR A 218 7.27 -11.30 -23.25
C TYR A 218 8.21 -10.19 -23.68
N VAL A 219 9.44 -10.59 -23.99
CA VAL A 219 10.49 -9.73 -24.55
C VAL A 219 10.77 -10.20 -25.96
N THR A 220 10.72 -9.30 -26.93
CA THR A 220 10.95 -9.60 -28.34
C THR A 220 12.38 -9.26 -28.77
N ARG A 221 12.79 -9.75 -29.95
CA ARG A 221 14.08 -9.44 -30.59
C ARG A 221 14.26 -7.97 -30.90
N ASP A 222 13.17 -7.26 -31.18
CA ASP A 222 13.16 -5.81 -31.46
C ASP A 222 13.19 -4.96 -30.17
N ASN A 223 13.58 -5.56 -29.04
CA ASN A 223 13.69 -4.88 -27.75
C ASN A 223 12.35 -4.30 -27.24
N LEU A 224 11.23 -4.93 -27.59
CA LEU A 224 9.92 -4.61 -27.01
C LEU A 224 9.64 -5.52 -25.82
N LEU A 225 9.24 -4.92 -24.71
CA LEU A 225 8.66 -5.63 -23.59
C LEU A 225 7.15 -5.37 -23.57
N ILE A 226 6.36 -6.44 -23.67
CA ILE A 226 4.91 -6.37 -23.56
C ILE A 226 4.49 -7.13 -22.32
N MET A 227 3.70 -6.46 -21.46
CA MET A 227 3.14 -7.03 -20.24
C MET A 227 1.63 -6.84 -20.23
N ALA A 228 0.90 -7.89 -19.88
CA ALA A 228 -0.55 -7.86 -19.73
C ALA A 228 -1.03 -8.79 -18.61
N SER A 229 -2.28 -8.62 -18.18
CA SER A 229 -2.96 -9.55 -17.25
C SER A 229 -3.17 -10.94 -17.86
N GLU A 230 -3.27 -11.00 -19.19
CA GLU A 230 -3.57 -12.20 -19.98
C GLU A 230 -2.55 -12.43 -21.10
N VAL A 231 -2.59 -13.62 -21.72
CA VAL A 231 -1.79 -13.92 -22.92
C VAL A 231 -2.60 -13.60 -24.18
N GLY A 232 -1.94 -13.22 -25.26
CA GLY A 232 -2.59 -13.00 -26.57
C GLY A 232 -3.20 -11.61 -26.75
N VAL A 233 -2.88 -10.64 -25.89
CA VAL A 233 -3.35 -9.25 -26.01
C VAL A 233 -2.64 -8.49 -27.15
N TYR A 234 -1.38 -8.84 -27.45
CA TYR A 234 -0.60 -8.29 -28.56
C TYR A 234 -0.10 -9.44 -29.41
N ASP A 235 -0.29 -9.33 -30.72
CA ASP A 235 0.08 -10.37 -31.68
C ASP A 235 1.58 -10.31 -31.96
N VAL A 236 2.30 -11.38 -31.65
CA VAL A 236 3.76 -11.49 -31.81
C VAL A 236 4.06 -12.84 -32.43
N ASP A 237 4.85 -12.85 -33.51
CA ASP A 237 5.36 -14.11 -34.08
C ASP A 237 6.19 -14.82 -33.00
N PRO A 238 5.88 -16.09 -32.66
CA PRO A 238 6.65 -16.87 -31.71
C PRO A 238 8.16 -16.92 -31.97
N LYS A 239 8.60 -16.74 -33.22
CA LYS A 239 10.02 -16.70 -33.61
C LYS A 239 10.76 -15.47 -33.06
N ASP A 240 10.04 -14.38 -32.80
CA ASP A 240 10.60 -13.12 -32.33
C ASP A 240 10.62 -13.01 -30.80
N VAL A 241 10.02 -13.96 -30.09
CA VAL A 241 9.99 -13.97 -28.62
C VAL A 241 11.30 -14.54 -28.07
N ILE A 242 12.08 -13.71 -27.37
CA ILE A 242 13.31 -14.09 -26.66
C ILE A 242 12.98 -14.69 -25.29
N LEU A 243 12.10 -14.04 -24.54
CA LEU A 243 11.75 -14.42 -23.18
C LEU A 243 10.24 -14.36 -23.03
N LYS A 244 9.66 -15.42 -22.44
CA LYS A 244 8.26 -15.47 -22.03
C LYS A 244 8.19 -15.87 -20.57
N SER A 245 7.58 -15.05 -19.73
CA SER A 245 7.55 -15.28 -18.29
C SER A 245 6.32 -14.66 -17.62
N ARG A 246 6.22 -14.83 -16.30
CA ARG A 246 5.18 -14.24 -15.46
C ARG A 246 5.80 -13.50 -14.29
N LEU A 247 5.12 -12.46 -13.83
CA LEU A 247 5.51 -11.77 -12.61
C LEU A 247 5.22 -12.69 -11.41
N LYS A 248 6.17 -12.80 -10.49
CA LYS A 248 6.04 -13.61 -9.27
C LYS A 248 5.66 -12.71 -8.09
N PRO A 249 4.97 -13.24 -7.06
CA PRO A 249 4.68 -12.47 -5.85
C PRO A 249 5.93 -11.77 -5.34
N GLY A 250 5.80 -10.48 -5.04
CA GLY A 250 6.90 -9.68 -4.52
C GLY A 250 8.00 -9.31 -5.51
N ARG A 251 8.02 -9.83 -6.75
CA ARG A 251 9.01 -9.41 -7.77
C ARG A 251 8.51 -8.19 -8.55
N MET A 252 9.44 -7.32 -8.89
CA MET A 252 9.24 -6.14 -9.72
C MET A 252 9.77 -6.39 -11.13
N LEU A 253 8.96 -6.10 -12.14
CA LEU A 253 9.39 -5.96 -13.52
C LEU A 253 9.67 -4.48 -13.76
N LEU A 254 10.85 -4.12 -14.24
CA LEU A 254 11.23 -2.72 -14.41
C LEU A 254 12.08 -2.52 -15.66
N VAL A 255 11.68 -1.59 -16.51
CA VAL A 255 12.45 -1.10 -17.65
C VAL A 255 12.90 0.32 -17.35
N ASP A 256 14.19 0.60 -17.56
CA ASP A 256 14.73 1.96 -17.58
C ASP A 256 14.91 2.39 -19.02
N THR A 257 14.15 3.39 -19.45
CA THR A 257 14.15 3.87 -20.84
C THR A 257 15.38 4.72 -21.15
N GLN A 258 16.06 5.26 -20.14
CA GLN A 258 17.32 5.98 -20.33
C GLN A 258 18.49 5.02 -20.53
N GLU A 259 18.56 3.97 -19.70
CA GLU A 259 19.58 2.92 -19.82
C GLU A 259 19.24 1.90 -20.93
N LYS A 260 18.00 1.93 -21.45
CA LYS A 260 17.46 1.02 -22.46
C LYS A 260 17.56 -0.45 -22.06
N ALA A 261 17.38 -0.73 -20.78
CA ALA A 261 17.62 -2.04 -20.19
C ALA A 261 16.43 -2.51 -19.35
N LEU A 262 16.17 -3.83 -19.43
CA LEU A 262 15.33 -4.54 -18.48
C LEU A 262 16.15 -4.77 -17.20
N ILE A 263 15.77 -4.08 -16.12
CA ILE A 263 16.47 -4.17 -14.84
C ILE A 263 16.04 -5.45 -14.12
N GLN A 264 17.03 -6.21 -13.64
CA GLN A 264 16.77 -7.41 -12.85
C GLN A 264 16.31 -7.03 -11.43
N ASP A 265 15.20 -7.64 -10.99
CA ASP A 265 14.61 -7.45 -9.66
C ASP A 265 15.63 -7.56 -8.51
N VAL A 266 16.50 -8.57 -8.57
CA VAL A 266 17.50 -8.83 -7.52
C VAL A 266 18.50 -7.69 -7.45
N GLU A 267 19.05 -7.28 -8.58
CA GLU A 267 20.05 -6.20 -8.66
C GLU A 267 19.45 -4.86 -8.20
N LEU A 268 18.26 -4.53 -8.70
CA LEU A 268 17.52 -3.32 -8.33
C LEU A 268 17.34 -3.23 -6.81
N LYS A 269 16.80 -4.29 -6.22
CA LYS A 269 16.48 -4.33 -4.79
C LYS A 269 17.74 -4.34 -3.93
N SER A 270 18.79 -5.04 -4.36
CA SER A 270 20.08 -5.00 -3.66
C SER A 270 20.71 -3.59 -3.72
N LYS A 271 20.60 -2.88 -4.84
CA LYS A 271 21.08 -1.49 -4.97
C LYS A 271 20.31 -0.55 -4.03
N ILE A 272 18.98 -0.67 -3.98
CA ILE A 272 18.13 0.14 -3.08
C ILE A 272 18.41 -0.21 -1.61
N ALA A 273 18.51 -1.50 -1.28
CA ALA A 273 18.79 -1.97 0.07
C ALA A 273 20.17 -1.54 0.60
N ARG A 274 21.14 -1.30 -0.30
CA ARG A 274 22.48 -0.80 0.03
C ARG A 274 22.61 0.72 -0.11
N SER A 275 21.55 1.42 -0.48
CA SER A 275 21.59 2.88 -0.71
C SER A 275 21.91 3.65 0.57
N ARG A 276 21.54 3.11 1.73
CA ARG A 276 21.71 3.73 3.05
C ARG A 276 22.04 2.64 4.10
N PRO A 277 22.69 2.99 5.23
CA PRO A 277 23.08 2.02 6.25
C PRO A 277 21.89 1.61 7.15
N HIS A 278 20.87 0.99 6.56
CA HIS A 278 19.62 0.63 7.26
C HIS A 278 19.87 -0.26 8.49
N GLY A 279 20.78 -1.24 8.38
CA GLY A 279 21.13 -2.11 9.49
C GLY A 279 21.76 -1.38 10.68
N GLU A 280 22.49 -0.28 10.44
CA GLU A 280 23.04 0.53 11.53
C GLU A 280 21.93 1.31 12.26
N TRP A 281 20.98 1.87 11.52
CA TRP A 281 19.84 2.58 12.10
C TRP A 281 18.96 1.65 12.94
N LEU A 282 18.76 0.41 12.49
CA LEU A 282 17.96 -0.59 13.21
C LEU A 282 18.59 -1.06 14.52
N LYS A 283 19.92 -0.98 14.69
CA LYS A 283 20.57 -1.32 15.97
C LYS A 283 20.11 -0.43 17.13
N GLY A 284 19.64 0.78 16.84
CA GLY A 284 19.07 1.67 17.85
C GLY A 284 17.64 1.33 18.27
N GLN A 285 16.97 0.39 17.59
CA GLN A 285 15.61 0.00 17.91
C GLN A 285 15.60 -0.97 19.09
N ILE A 286 14.73 -0.70 20.07
CA ILE A 286 14.50 -1.58 21.21
C ILE A 286 13.30 -2.47 20.90
N MET A 287 13.50 -3.79 20.94
CA MET A 287 12.43 -4.76 20.73
C MET A 287 11.81 -5.20 22.05
N MET A 288 10.56 -5.65 22.00
CA MET A 288 9.89 -6.25 23.16
C MET A 288 10.64 -7.48 23.70
N GLU A 289 11.36 -8.20 22.84
CA GLU A 289 12.20 -9.33 23.24
C GLU A 289 13.39 -8.89 24.09
N ASP A 290 14.01 -7.76 23.78
CA ASP A 290 15.12 -7.18 24.54
C ASP A 290 14.65 -6.79 25.94
N LEU A 291 13.47 -6.15 26.03
CA LEU A 291 12.84 -5.80 27.30
C LEU A 291 12.49 -7.04 28.12
N ARG A 292 11.95 -8.09 27.47
CA ARG A 292 11.66 -9.36 28.14
C ARG A 292 12.93 -10.04 28.64
N HIS A 293 14.01 -10.05 27.87
CA HIS A 293 15.29 -10.60 28.31
C HIS A 293 15.87 -9.81 29.48
N ALA A 294 15.79 -8.48 29.45
CA ALA A 294 16.20 -7.63 30.56
C ALA A 294 15.40 -7.93 31.84
N ASP A 295 14.07 -8.09 31.74
CA ASP A 295 13.22 -8.46 32.87
C ASP A 295 13.55 -9.87 33.42
N LEU A 296 13.76 -10.85 32.54
CA LEU A 296 14.17 -12.20 32.93
C LEU A 296 15.52 -12.21 33.66
N LEU A 297 16.47 -11.36 33.26
CA LEU A 297 17.76 -11.17 33.94
C LEU A 297 17.60 -10.39 35.26
N ALA A 298 16.63 -9.47 35.33
CA ALA A 298 16.32 -8.69 36.52
C ALA A 298 15.54 -9.46 37.61
N LYS A 299 15.24 -10.76 37.41
CA LYS A 299 14.54 -11.66 38.37
C LYS A 299 15.15 -11.77 39.78
N HIS A 300 16.25 -11.07 40.08
CA HIS A 300 16.80 -10.90 41.42
C HIS A 300 16.42 -9.57 42.11
N LEU A 301 15.64 -8.70 41.45
CA LEU A 301 15.08 -7.49 42.03
C LEU A 301 13.56 -7.67 42.23
N PRO A 302 13.01 -7.36 43.43
CA PRO A 302 11.57 -7.38 43.61
C PRO A 302 10.93 -6.40 42.63
N LEU A 303 9.82 -6.83 41.98
CA LEU A 303 8.97 -5.99 41.14
C LEU A 303 8.43 -4.82 41.97
N ALA A 304 9.18 -3.72 42.00
CA ALA A 304 8.71 -2.46 42.51
C ALA A 304 7.70 -1.90 41.49
N GLY A 305 6.47 -1.65 41.91
CA GLY A 305 5.55 -0.86 41.11
C GLY A 305 6.17 0.50 40.77
N VAL A 306 5.60 1.22 39.81
CA VAL A 306 6.04 2.56 39.37
C VAL A 306 6.10 3.59 40.52
N HIS A 307 5.59 3.25 41.71
CA HIS A 307 5.62 4.04 42.96
C HIS A 307 6.28 3.33 44.15
N GLY A 308 7.10 2.29 43.94
CA GLY A 308 7.75 1.57 45.05
C GLY A 308 6.80 0.73 45.92
N GLU A 309 5.51 0.68 45.58
CA GLU A 309 4.58 -0.25 46.18
C GLU A 309 4.81 -1.65 45.60
N VAL A 310 5.11 -2.61 46.50
CA VAL A 310 5.03 -4.03 46.18
C VAL A 310 3.61 -4.30 45.72
N ILE A 311 3.43 -4.76 44.48
CA ILE A 311 2.13 -5.24 44.00
C ILE A 311 1.73 -6.40 44.91
N LYS A 312 0.91 -6.13 45.92
CA LYS A 312 0.33 -7.18 46.75
C LYS A 312 -0.50 -8.03 45.80
N SER A 313 -0.07 -9.27 45.61
CA SER A 313 -0.86 -10.31 44.96
C SER A 313 -2.14 -10.49 45.78
N HIS A 314 -3.16 -9.71 45.48
CA HIS A 314 -4.50 -9.99 45.94
C HIS A 314 -4.94 -11.24 45.17
N LYS A 315 -4.78 -12.41 45.80
CA LYS A 315 -5.32 -13.68 45.32
C LYS A 315 -6.86 -13.65 45.44
N GLN A 316 -7.50 -12.78 44.68
CA GLN A 316 -8.92 -12.87 44.40
C GLN A 316 -9.04 -13.69 43.11
N GLY A 317 -9.48 -14.93 43.26
CA GLY A 317 -9.72 -15.83 42.13
C GLY A 317 -11.01 -15.44 41.40
N ILE A 318 -11.89 -16.41 41.16
CA ILE A 318 -13.18 -16.15 40.49
C ILE A 318 -14.13 -15.21 41.27
N LEU A 319 -13.82 -14.95 42.55
CA LEU A 319 -14.58 -14.06 43.44
C LEU A 319 -14.14 -12.59 43.35
N ASP A 320 -13.23 -12.26 42.42
CA ASP A 320 -12.79 -10.89 42.22
C ASP A 320 -13.96 -10.03 41.68
N PRO A 321 -14.39 -8.98 42.40
CA PRO A 321 -15.51 -8.14 41.98
C PRO A 321 -15.26 -7.42 40.64
N ARG A 322 -14.00 -7.27 40.23
CA ARG A 322 -13.63 -6.67 38.93
C ARG A 322 -14.10 -7.53 37.77
N LEU A 323 -14.10 -8.86 37.92
CA LEU A 323 -14.59 -9.78 36.88
C LEU A 323 -16.07 -9.48 36.57
N SER A 324 -16.90 -9.36 37.60
CA SER A 324 -18.30 -9.00 37.44
C SER A 324 -18.49 -7.60 36.87
N MET A 325 -17.66 -6.62 37.29
CA MET A 325 -17.71 -5.25 36.78
C MET A 325 -17.46 -5.18 35.27
N PHE A 326 -16.58 -6.04 34.73
CA PHE A 326 -16.29 -6.13 33.29
C PHE A 326 -17.12 -7.18 32.55
N GLY A 327 -18.18 -7.72 33.16
CA GLY A 327 -19.09 -8.67 32.52
C GLY A 327 -18.52 -10.09 32.32
N TYR A 328 -17.45 -10.47 33.01
CA TYR A 328 -16.96 -11.85 33.00
C TYR A 328 -17.92 -12.74 33.80
N THR A 329 -18.40 -13.79 33.15
CA THR A 329 -19.23 -14.84 33.75
C THR A 329 -18.41 -16.11 33.93
N THR A 330 -18.89 -17.03 34.77
CA THR A 330 -18.31 -18.37 34.90
C THR A 330 -18.23 -19.09 33.55
N GLU A 331 -19.24 -18.88 32.71
CA GLU A 331 -19.31 -19.37 31.34
C GLU A 331 -18.22 -18.78 30.45
N HIS A 332 -18.00 -17.46 30.45
CA HIS A 332 -16.89 -16.84 29.70
C HIS A 332 -15.53 -17.44 30.12
N ILE A 333 -15.32 -17.63 31.42
CA ILE A 333 -14.07 -18.20 31.94
C ILE A 333 -13.93 -19.66 31.48
N HIS A 334 -14.96 -20.48 31.62
CA HIS A 334 -14.88 -21.91 31.32
C HIS A 334 -14.89 -22.24 29.82
N MET A 335 -15.68 -21.52 29.02
CA MET A 335 -15.87 -21.82 27.60
C MET A 335 -14.90 -21.07 26.69
N ILE A 336 -14.44 -19.87 27.07
CA ILE A 336 -13.55 -19.06 26.23
C ILE A 336 -12.13 -19.08 26.79
N LEU A 337 -11.95 -18.64 28.04
CA LEU A 337 -10.62 -18.39 28.61
C LEU A 337 -9.85 -19.69 28.91
N LEU A 338 -10.48 -20.67 29.56
CA LEU A 338 -9.82 -21.93 29.92
C LEU A 338 -9.32 -22.71 28.68
N PRO A 339 -10.09 -22.85 27.57
CA PRO A 339 -9.58 -23.43 26.34
C PRO A 339 -8.39 -22.67 25.74
N MET A 340 -8.42 -21.33 25.76
CA MET A 340 -7.29 -20.51 25.30
C MET A 340 -6.02 -20.80 26.10
N ILE A 341 -6.12 -20.96 27.42
CA ILE A 341 -4.98 -21.27 28.28
C ILE A 341 -4.48 -22.70 28.05
N LYS A 342 -5.37 -23.69 28.04
CA LYS A 342 -5.01 -25.11 27.94
C LYS A 342 -4.50 -25.48 26.55
N ASN A 343 -5.18 -25.01 25.51
CA ASN A 343 -4.95 -25.44 24.13
C ASN A 343 -4.11 -24.45 23.32
N LYS A 344 -3.86 -23.23 23.85
CA LYS A 344 -3.18 -22.13 23.14
C LYS A 344 -3.85 -21.78 21.81
N LYS A 345 -5.18 -21.94 21.74
CA LYS A 345 -6.04 -21.66 20.59
C LYS A 345 -7.34 -21.04 21.08
N GLU A 346 -7.97 -20.23 20.24
CA GLU A 346 -9.31 -19.72 20.55
C GLU A 346 -10.33 -20.86 20.74
N ALA A 347 -11.38 -20.58 21.49
CA ALA A 347 -12.46 -21.53 21.70
C ALA A 347 -13.26 -21.74 20.41
N LEU A 348 -13.60 -22.99 20.12
CA LEU A 348 -14.46 -23.36 18.99
C LEU A 348 -15.87 -23.68 19.48
N GLY A 349 -16.87 -23.21 18.75
CA GLY A 349 -18.28 -23.49 18.95
C GLY A 349 -18.98 -23.87 17.64
N SER A 350 -20.26 -24.19 17.72
CA SER A 350 -21.10 -24.48 16.55
C SER A 350 -22.49 -23.88 16.75
N MET A 351 -23.35 -23.95 15.72
CA MET A 351 -24.64 -23.25 15.63
C MET A 351 -24.49 -21.73 15.40
N GLY A 352 -25.60 -21.11 14.98
CA GLY A 352 -25.67 -19.65 14.81
C GLY A 352 -25.75 -18.93 16.15
N ASN A 353 -25.41 -17.65 16.16
CA ASN A 353 -25.62 -16.79 17.32
C ASN A 353 -27.10 -16.32 17.35
N ASP A 354 -27.88 -16.87 18.29
CA ASP A 354 -29.28 -16.55 18.51
C ASP A 354 -29.51 -15.43 19.55
N ALA A 355 -28.43 -14.85 20.09
CA ALA A 355 -28.51 -13.71 20.99
C ALA A 355 -29.05 -12.46 20.27
N PRO A 356 -29.80 -11.59 20.97
CA PRO A 356 -30.23 -10.32 20.40
C PRO A 356 -29.03 -9.47 20.00
N LEU A 357 -29.22 -8.59 19.00
CA LEU A 357 -28.23 -7.54 18.71
C LEU A 357 -27.97 -6.71 19.97
N ALA A 358 -26.73 -6.24 20.17
CA ALA A 358 -26.33 -5.51 21.37
C ALA A 358 -27.30 -4.34 21.71
N CYS A 359 -27.73 -3.58 20.70
CA CYS A 359 -28.68 -2.47 20.88
C CYS A 359 -30.11 -2.88 21.28
N LEU A 360 -30.48 -4.15 21.11
CA LEU A 360 -31.78 -4.73 21.48
C LEU A 360 -31.69 -5.60 22.74
N SER A 361 -30.49 -5.80 23.27
CA SER A 361 -30.27 -6.60 24.47
C SER A 361 -30.93 -5.95 25.68
N ARG A 362 -31.59 -6.76 26.51
CA ARG A 362 -32.09 -6.33 27.83
C ARG A 362 -30.99 -6.31 28.89
N PHE A 363 -29.82 -6.86 28.57
CA PHE A 363 -28.63 -6.85 29.41
C PHE A 363 -27.75 -5.64 29.08
N GLN A 364 -26.63 -5.48 29.78
CA GLN A 364 -25.63 -4.44 29.52
C GLN A 364 -24.50 -5.01 28.68
N PRO A 365 -24.62 -5.04 27.33
CA PRO A 365 -23.58 -5.54 26.44
C PRO A 365 -22.32 -4.68 26.53
N LEU A 366 -21.17 -5.30 26.31
CA LEU A 366 -19.89 -4.60 26.36
C LEU A 366 -19.66 -3.80 25.07
N PRO A 367 -18.88 -2.70 25.10
CA PRO A 367 -18.69 -1.85 23.94
C PRO A 367 -18.23 -2.59 22.67
N TYR A 368 -17.43 -3.64 22.81
CA TYR A 368 -16.94 -4.42 21.68
C TYR A 368 -18.03 -5.26 20.97
N GLU A 369 -19.17 -5.55 21.61
CA GLU A 369 -20.26 -6.30 20.98
C GLU A 369 -20.97 -5.51 19.87
N TYR A 370 -20.85 -4.17 19.92
CA TYR A 370 -21.37 -3.25 18.91
C TYR A 370 -20.50 -3.20 17.64
N PHE A 371 -19.24 -3.63 17.74
CA PHE A 371 -18.32 -3.63 16.61
C PHE A 371 -18.32 -5.02 15.97
N LYS A 372 -18.79 -5.09 14.72
CA LYS A 372 -18.70 -6.33 13.92
C LYS A 372 -17.44 -6.29 13.08
N GLN A 373 -16.70 -7.40 13.09
CA GLN A 373 -15.53 -7.56 12.25
C GLN A 373 -15.97 -7.56 10.79
N LEU A 374 -15.33 -6.73 9.99
CA LEU A 374 -15.54 -6.73 8.55
C LEU A 374 -14.78 -7.89 7.93
N PHE A 375 -15.36 -8.47 6.88
CA PHE A 375 -14.71 -9.48 6.05
C PHE A 375 -14.87 -9.11 4.58
N ALA A 376 -13.96 -9.59 3.74
CA ALA A 376 -14.01 -9.34 2.31
C ALA A 376 -15.01 -10.30 1.65
N GLN A 377 -15.84 -9.76 0.75
CA GLN A 377 -16.75 -10.50 -0.12
C GLN A 377 -16.83 -9.77 -1.47
N VAL A 378 -17.25 -10.47 -2.53
CA VAL A 378 -17.38 -9.93 -3.89
C VAL A 378 -18.67 -9.14 -4.05
#